data_AF-X1VNS9-F1
#
_entry.id   AF-X1VNS9-F1
#
_cell.length_a   1.000
_cell.length_b   1.000
_cell.length_c   1.000
_cell.angle_alpha   90.00
_cell.angle_beta   90.00
_cell.angle_gamma   90.00
#
_symmetry.space_group_name_H-M   'P 1'
#
loop_
_entity.id
_entity.type
_entity.pdbx_description
1 polymer ?
#
loop_
_entity_poly.entity_id
_entity_poly.type
_entity_poly.pdbx_seq_one_letter_code
_entity_poly.pdbx_strand_id
1 'polypeptide(L)' 'MEQEDLKKYQETVGKIKGILKYEVDLRKVFGPRLGKVQEALGIMESQMNDLAEDKVVEASGKEKSKVREVVNL' A
#
# COMPACT_ATOMS: atom_id res chain seq x y z
N MET A 1 -5.47 -9.47 5.88
CA MET A 1 -4.95 -8.30 6.59
C MET A 1 -6.12 -7.45 7.05
N GLU A 2 -6.09 -6.97 8.30
CA GLU A 2 -7.12 -6.06 8.83
C GLU A 2 -6.97 -4.65 8.23
N GLN A 3 -8.05 -3.87 8.23
CA GLN A 3 -8.04 -2.51 7.63
C GLN A 3 -7.06 -1.57 8.34
N GLU A 4 -6.88 -1.76 9.65
CA GLU A 4 -5.89 -1.01 10.46
C GLU A 4 -4.44 -1.35 10.06
N ASP A 5 -4.17 -2.62 9.74
CA ASP A 5 -2.85 -3.07 9.31
C ASP A 5 -2.50 -2.53 7.91
N LEU A 6 -3.48 -2.49 7.00
CA LEU A 6 -3.30 -1.88 5.68
C LEU A 6 -2.98 -0.39 5.80
N LYS A 7 -3.63 0.32 6.72
CA LYS A 7 -3.35 1.73 6.99
C LYS A 7 -1.93 1.93 7.53
N LYS A 8 -1.50 1.11 8.50
CA LYS A 8 -0.12 1.14 9.02
C LYS A 8 0.90 0.85 7.92
N TYR A 9 0.58 -0.06 7.01
CA TYR A 9 1.43 -0.38 5.87
C TYR A 9 1.57 0.80 4.92
N GLN A 10 0.45 1.45 4.56
CA GLN A 10 0.43 2.68 3.76
C GLN A 10 1.24 3.81 4.40
N GLU A 11 1.08 4.04 5.70
CA GLU A 11 1.87 5.04 6.43
C GLU A 11 3.37 4.72 6.41
N THR A 12 3.74 3.45 6.49
CA THR A 12 5.14 3.01 6.45
C THR A 12 5.76 3.27 5.08
N VAL A 13 5.08 2.87 4.00
CA VAL A 13 5.51 3.13 2.62
C VAL A 13 5.64 4.64 2.38
N GLY A 14 4.69 5.44 2.87
CA GLY A 14 4.74 6.90 2.80
C GLY A 14 5.93 7.52 3.53
N LYS A 15 6.27 7.02 4.73
CA LYS A 15 7.47 7.45 5.47
C LYS A 15 8.76 7.13 4.71
N ILE A 16 8.86 5.92 4.13
CA ILE A 16 10.03 5.51 3.34
C ILE A 16 10.18 6.39 2.11
N LYS A 17 9.08 6.71 1.39
CA LYS A 17 9.09 7.71 0.30
C LYS A 17 9.64 9.05 0.76
N GLY A 18 9.18 9.54 1.92
CA GLY A 18 9.64 10.79 2.51
C GLY A 18 11.16 10.82 2.71
N ILE A 19 11.73 9.71 3.20
CA ILE A 19 13.18 9.54 3.35
C ILE A 19 13.87 9.53 1.99
N LEU A 20 13.31 8.84 0.99
CA LEU A 20 13.89 8.77 -0.36
C LEU A 20 13.92 10.11 -1.10
N LYS A 21 13.12 11.11 -0.70
CA LYS A 21 13.22 12.48 -1.24
C LYS A 21 14.57 13.14 -0.96
N TYR A 22 15.30 12.69 0.05
CA TYR A 22 16.68 13.12 0.33
C TYR A 22 17.69 12.37 -0.56
N GLU A 23 17.38 12.23 -1.85
CA GLU A 23 18.10 11.38 -2.80
C GLU A 23 19.59 11.69 -2.85
N VAL A 24 19.97 12.97 -2.78
CA VAL A 24 21.39 13.40 -2.80
C VAL A 24 22.17 12.85 -1.61
N ASP A 25 21.62 12.89 -0.40
CA ASP A 25 22.30 12.39 0.79
C ASP A 25 22.28 10.87 0.86
N LEU A 26 21.18 10.26 0.41
CA LEU A 26 21.11 8.82 0.26
C LEU A 26 22.08 8.30 -0.80
N ARG A 27 22.32 9.05 -1.88
CA ARG A 27 23.31 8.70 -2.89
C ARG A 27 24.73 8.76 -2.34
N LYS A 28 25.02 9.63 -1.36
CA LYS A 28 26.31 9.63 -0.65
C LYS A 28 26.49 8.38 0.23
N VAL A 29 25.42 7.90 0.85
CA VAL A 29 25.46 6.74 1.77
C VAL A 29 25.40 5.41 1.00
N PHE A 30 24.43 5.26 0.11
CA PHE A 30 24.13 4.01 -0.59
C PHE A 30 24.80 3.92 -1.97
N GLY A 31 25.26 5.05 -2.53
CA GLY A 31 25.98 5.08 -3.80
C GLY A 31 25.22 4.36 -4.92
N PRO A 32 25.85 3.39 -5.61
CA PRO A 32 25.20 2.63 -6.68
C PRO A 32 24.04 1.74 -6.21
N ARG A 33 23.95 1.44 -4.91
CA ARG A 33 22.91 0.55 -4.35
C ARG A 33 21.58 1.25 -4.14
N LEU A 34 21.53 2.58 -4.27
CA LEU A 34 20.31 3.37 -4.14
C LEU A 34 19.21 2.91 -5.11
N GLY A 35 19.59 2.51 -6.32
CA GLY A 35 18.65 1.97 -7.31
C GLY A 35 17.92 0.72 -6.82
N LYS A 36 18.60 -0.18 -6.09
CA LYS A 36 17.97 -1.39 -5.51
C LYS A 36 16.99 -1.04 -4.39
N VAL A 37 17.28 0.00 -3.62
CA VAL A 37 16.39 0.49 -2.55
C VAL A 37 15.12 1.09 -3.17
N GLN A 38 15.27 1.89 -4.23
CA GLN A 38 14.14 2.45 -4.98
C GLN A 38 13.29 1.36 -5.64
N GLU A 39 13.91 0.33 -6.23
CA GLU A 39 13.23 -0.80 -6.84
C GLU A 39 12.44 -1.63 -5.81
N ALA A 40 13.04 -1.92 -4.65
CA ALA A 40 12.35 -2.61 -3.56
C ALA A 40 11.15 -1.81 -3.05
N LEU A 41 11.26 -0.48 -2.94
CA LEU A 41 10.13 0.37 -2.57
C LEU A 41 9.02 0.32 -3.63
N GLY A 42 9.37 0.33 -4.92
CA GLY A 42 8.40 0.20 -6.01
C GLY A 42 7.60 -1.11 -5.92
N ILE A 43 8.25 -2.22 -5.57
CA ILE A 43 7.56 -3.51 -5.35
C ILE A 43 6.60 -3.41 -4.17
N MET A 44 7.03 -2.82 -3.04
CA MET A 44 6.17 -2.63 -1.87
C MET A 44 4.94 -1.75 -2.19
N GLU A 45 5.11 -0.71 -3.00
CA GLU A 45 3.99 0.14 -3.43
C GLU A 45 2.99 -0.60 -4.30
N SER A 46 3.47 -1.40 -5.26
CA SER A 46 2.60 -2.21 -6.10
C SER A 46 1.77 -3.17 -5.25
N GLN A 47 2.43 -3.93 -4.37
CA GLN A 47 1.76 -4.88 -3.49
C GLN A 47 0.75 -4.20 -2.56
N MET A 48 1.07 -3.01 -2.05
CA MET A 48 0.16 -2.22 -1.22
C MET A 48 -1.07 -1.75 -2.00
N ASN A 49 -0.91 -1.35 -3.25
CA ASN A 49 -2.03 -0.94 -4.11
C ASN A 49 -2.93 -2.14 -4.43
N ASP A 50 -2.34 -3.28 -4.80
CA ASP A 50 -3.09 -4.52 -5.08
C ASP A 50 -3.92 -4.94 -3.85
N LEU A 51 -3.31 -4.93 -2.65
CA LEU A 51 -3.99 -5.22 -1.38
C LEU A 51 -5.13 -4.24 -1.08
N ALA A 52 -4.96 -2.96 -1.43
CA ALA A 52 -5.99 -1.96 -1.22
C ALA A 52 -7.17 -2.16 -2.17
N GLU A 53 -6.90 -2.48 -3.44
CA GLU A 53 -7.93 -2.77 -4.45
C GLU A 53 -8.74 -4.01 -4.07
N ASP A 54 -8.08 -5.10 -3.68
CA ASP A 54 -8.73 -6.33 -3.21
C ASP A 54 -9.69 -6.06 -2.05
N LYS A 55 -9.30 -5.20 -1.09
CA LYS A 55 -10.15 -4.83 0.04
C LYS A 55 -11.36 -3.99 -0.35
N VAL A 56 -11.22 -3.11 -1.33
CA VAL A 56 -12.35 -2.33 -1.86
C VAL A 56 -13.36 -3.26 -2.55
N VAL A 57 -12.87 -4.24 -3.32
CA VAL A 57 -13.71 -5.24 -3.99
C VAL A 57 -14.45 -6.12 -2.97
N GLU A 58 -13.77 -6.63 -1.94
CA GLU A 58 -14.40 -7.41 -0.86
C GLU A 58 -15.50 -6.62 -0.13
N ALA A 59 -15.24 -5.35 0.19
CA ALA A 59 -16.19 -4.48 0.88
C ALA A 59 -17.45 -4.26 0.03
N SER A 60 -17.29 -3.96 -1.27
CA SER A 60 -18.41 -3.78 -2.20
C SER A 60 -19.25 -5.05 -2.36
N GLY A 61 -18.61 -6.23 -2.38
CA GLY A 61 -19.31 -7.51 -2.43
C GLY A 61 -20.15 -7.79 -1.19
N LYS A 62 -19.61 -7.54 0.01
CA LYS A 62 -20.35 -7.69 1.28
C LYS A 62 -21.55 -6.74 1.38
N GLU A 63 -21.40 -5.49 0.98
CA GLU A 63 -22.52 -4.54 0.95
C GLU A 63 -23.64 -4.97 0.00
N LYS A 64 -23.29 -5.40 -1.22
CA LYS A 64 -24.28 -5.93 -2.18
C LYS A 64 -25.01 -7.15 -1.64
N SER A 65 -24.33 -8.02 -0.89
CA SER A 65 -24.95 -9.18 -0.27
C SER A 65 -25.93 -8.81 0.85
N LYS A 66 -25.57 -7.85 1.72
CA LYS A 66 -26.48 -7.34 2.76
C LYS A 66 -27.72 -6.66 2.18
N VAL A 67 -27.58 -5.88 1.11
CA VAL A 67 -28.72 -5.23 0.44
C VAL A 67 -29.70 -6.27 -0.12
N ARG A 68 -29.21 -7.36 -0.73
CA ARG A 68 -30.07 -8.45 -1.22
C ARG A 68 -30.83 -9.16 -0.10
N GLU A 69 -30.23 -9.30 1.07
CA GLU A 69 -30.88 -9.93 2.23
C GLU A 69 -32.01 -9.06 2.79
N VAL A 70 -31.82 -7.74 2.83
CA VAL A 70 -32.82 -6.78 3.32
C VAL A 70 -33.99 -6.57 2.34
N VAL A 71 -33.73 -6.66 1.02
CA VAL A 71 -34.77 -6.43 -0.02
C VAL A 71 -35.63 -7.67 -0.29
N ASN A 72 -35.25 -8.84 0.22
CA ASN A 72 -36.06 -10.07 0.17
C ASN A 72 -37.06 -10.21 1.36
N LEU A 73 -37.42 -9.09 2.00
CA LEU A 73 -38.53 -8.96 2.95
C LEU A 73 -39.67 -8.16 2.31
#